data_AF-Q5K5Q3-F1
#
_entry.id   AF-Q5K5Q3-F1
#
_cell.length_a   1.000
_cell.length_b   1.000
_cell.length_c   1.000
_cell.angle_alpha   90.00
_cell.angle_beta   90.00
_cell.angle_gamma   90.00
#
_symmetry.space_group_name_H-M   'P 1'
#
loop_
_entity.id
_entity.type
_entity.pdbx_description
1 polymer ?
#
loop_
_entity_poly.entity_id
_entity_poly.type
_entity_poly.pdbx_seq_one_letter_code
_entity_poly.pdbx_strand_id
1 'polypeptide(L)'
;MANGIEFNQNTASVFNSNSLDFELESQQLTKKNSSNSYSPLLNLQNELAMITSSSLSETIEGLSLGYRKGSARKEEEGTTTEKLLNDMQELLALTDSDKLKELSLKNSGLLEQHDPNLAMFGNMPKGEIVALISSLLQSKFVKIELKKKYAKLLLDLLGEDDWELALLSWLGVGELNQEGIQKIKKLYEKAKDEDSEKGASLLDWFMEIKDLPEREKHLKVIIRALSFDLSYMSSFEDKVKTSSIISDLCRVIIFLSLDNYTDIIAISINKDKDVILNEVLSIIEHVWLTEDWLLESPSRVSIVEDKHVYYFHLLKDFFASLPDACFIDREQRDNALLMIGKVIDYKEDVI
;
A
#
# COMPACT_ATOMS: atom_id res chain seq x y z
N MET A 1 80.02 -29.92 -1.30
CA MET A 1 80.06 -29.76 0.18
C MET A 1 79.99 -28.28 0.49
N ALA A 2 79.02 -27.90 1.33
CA ALA A 2 78.79 -26.64 2.06
C ALA A 2 78.95 -25.28 1.35
N ASN A 3 77.85 -24.51 1.36
CA ASN A 3 77.71 -23.12 1.85
C ASN A 3 76.19 -22.83 1.75
N GLY A 4 75.42 -22.63 2.82
CA GLY A 4 75.58 -21.62 3.86
C GLY A 4 74.69 -20.42 3.50
N ILE A 5 73.39 -20.47 3.83
CA ILE A 5 72.48 -19.31 3.73
C ILE A 5 71.76 -19.18 5.07
N GLU A 6 72.15 -18.14 5.81
CA GLU A 6 71.46 -17.64 7.00
C GLU A 6 70.27 -16.74 6.63
N PHE A 7 69.30 -16.75 7.54
CA PHE A 7 68.02 -16.07 7.54
C PHE A 7 68.10 -14.55 7.35
N ASN A 8 67.11 -13.98 6.66
CA ASN A 8 66.57 -12.67 7.05
C ASN A 8 65.04 -12.71 7.02
N GLN A 9 64.44 -12.26 8.12
CA GLN A 9 63.01 -12.28 8.40
C GLN A 9 62.31 -11.14 7.64
N ASN A 10 61.14 -11.43 7.07
CA ASN A 10 60.04 -10.47 6.97
C ASN A 10 58.71 -11.22 6.85
N THR A 11 58.12 -11.48 8.01
CA THR A 11 56.70 -11.76 8.18
C THR A 11 55.95 -10.43 8.25
N ALA A 12 55.27 -10.01 7.17
CA ALA A 12 54.15 -9.07 7.24
C ALA A 12 53.42 -8.93 5.88
N SER A 13 52.09 -8.91 5.97
CA SER A 13 51.08 -8.40 5.01
C SER A 13 50.89 -9.10 3.66
N VAL A 14 50.09 -10.17 3.65
CA VAL A 14 49.32 -10.62 2.45
C VAL A 14 47.80 -10.63 2.70
N PHE A 15 47.34 -10.09 3.83
CA PHE A 15 45.90 -9.96 4.13
C PHE A 15 45.53 -8.50 4.36
N ASN A 16 45.43 -7.68 3.31
CA ASN A 16 44.63 -6.44 3.38
C ASN A 16 44.36 -5.75 2.03
N SER A 17 43.79 -6.46 1.05
CA SER A 17 43.38 -5.81 -0.21
C SER A 17 41.99 -6.19 -0.73
N ASN A 18 41.23 -7.04 -0.03
CA ASN A 18 39.88 -7.44 -0.47
C ASN A 18 38.74 -6.85 0.38
N SER A 19 39.01 -6.15 1.50
CA SER A 19 37.95 -5.53 2.32
C SER A 19 37.64 -4.08 1.93
N LEU A 20 38.58 -3.40 1.25
CA LEU A 20 38.43 -1.99 0.86
C LEU A 20 37.57 -1.80 -0.38
N ASP A 21 37.52 -2.79 -1.29
CA ASP A 21 36.70 -2.70 -2.51
C ASP A 21 35.20 -2.92 -2.22
N PHE A 22 34.85 -3.70 -1.18
CA PHE A 22 33.45 -3.93 -0.79
C PHE A 22 32.83 -2.72 -0.05
N GLU A 23 33.62 -1.99 0.73
CA GLU A 23 33.19 -0.74 1.37
C GLU A 23 33.04 0.41 0.35
N LEU A 24 33.81 0.41 -0.74
CA LEU A 24 33.70 1.44 -1.77
C LEU A 24 32.48 1.23 -2.69
N GLU A 25 32.13 -0.02 -3.02
CA GLU A 25 30.93 -0.35 -3.80
C GLU A 25 29.63 -0.08 -3.02
N SER A 26 29.59 -0.40 -1.72
CA SER A 26 28.45 -0.11 -0.85
C SER A 26 28.24 1.41 -0.61
N GLN A 27 29.33 2.19 -0.60
CA GLN A 27 29.25 3.66 -0.52
C GLN A 27 28.88 4.34 -1.86
N GLN A 28 29.12 3.70 -3.00
CA GLN A 28 28.69 4.21 -4.30
C GLN A 28 27.22 3.87 -4.61
N LEU A 29 26.71 2.73 -4.13
CA LEU A 29 25.29 2.37 -4.22
C LEU A 29 24.40 3.27 -3.36
N THR A 30 24.90 3.77 -2.22
CA THR A 30 24.16 4.69 -1.34
C THR A 30 24.17 6.16 -1.81
N LYS A 31 25.16 6.58 -2.61
CA LYS A 31 25.25 7.97 -3.11
C LYS A 31 24.52 8.24 -4.43
N LYS A 32 24.08 7.22 -5.18
CA LYS A 32 23.43 7.43 -6.49
C LYS A 32 21.89 7.48 -6.45
N ASN A 33 21.27 7.25 -5.29
CA ASN A 33 19.82 7.28 -5.11
C ASN A 33 19.28 8.54 -4.39
N SER A 34 20.09 9.60 -4.23
CA SER A 34 19.69 10.81 -3.50
C SER A 34 18.86 11.82 -4.33
N SER A 35 18.21 11.40 -5.41
CA SER A 35 17.32 12.27 -6.20
C SER A 35 15.97 11.61 -6.46
N ASN A 36 15.30 11.20 -5.39
CA ASN A 36 13.84 11.17 -5.18
C ASN A 36 13.54 10.45 -3.85
N SER A 37 13.93 11.05 -2.74
CA SER A 37 13.65 10.50 -1.41
C SER A 37 12.37 11.12 -0.84
N TYR A 38 11.23 10.50 -1.16
CA TYR A 38 10.09 10.47 -0.22
C TYR A 38 10.56 9.62 0.97
N SER A 39 10.59 10.16 2.19
CA SER A 39 11.11 9.42 3.33
C SER A 39 10.16 8.25 3.67
N PRO A 40 10.65 7.01 3.84
CA PRO A 40 9.82 5.85 4.19
C PRO A 40 8.96 6.07 5.44
N LEU A 41 9.47 6.86 6.39
CA LEU A 41 8.78 7.25 7.62
C LEU A 41 7.58 8.18 7.36
N LEU A 42 7.68 9.10 6.39
CA LEU A 42 6.57 9.97 5.99
C LEU A 42 5.50 9.18 5.23
N ASN A 43 5.90 8.22 4.40
CA ASN A 43 4.96 7.29 3.77
C ASN A 43 4.23 6.49 4.84
N LEU A 44 4.93 5.83 5.76
CA LEU A 44 4.32 5.07 6.86
C LEU A 44 3.35 5.93 7.70
N GLN A 45 3.69 7.19 7.99
CA GLN A 45 2.78 8.11 8.69
C GLN A 45 1.50 8.41 7.89
N ASN A 46 1.61 8.60 6.57
CA ASN A 46 0.44 8.78 5.71
C ASN A 46 -0.40 7.50 5.63
N GLU A 47 0.20 6.31 5.59
CA GLU A 47 -0.54 5.04 5.57
C GLU A 47 -1.23 4.75 6.91
N LEU A 48 -0.55 5.02 8.02
CA LEU A 48 -1.16 4.96 9.36
C LEU A 48 -2.29 6.00 9.48
N ALA A 49 -2.12 7.19 8.91
CA ALA A 49 -3.17 8.19 8.86
C ALA A 49 -4.37 7.68 8.04
N MET A 50 -4.18 6.99 6.92
CA MET A 50 -5.27 6.38 6.15
C MET A 50 -6.12 5.44 7.00
N ILE A 51 -5.50 4.56 7.82
CA ILE A 51 -6.22 3.68 8.76
C ILE A 51 -7.02 4.48 9.79
N THR A 52 -6.45 5.56 10.32
CA THR A 52 -7.16 6.40 11.31
C THR A 52 -8.28 7.25 10.69
N SER A 53 -8.12 7.67 9.44
CA SER A 53 -9.02 8.60 8.76
C SER A 53 -10.16 7.93 7.99
N SER A 54 -10.04 6.65 7.62
CA SER A 54 -10.97 5.95 6.72
C SER A 54 -12.32 5.58 7.34
N SER A 55 -12.93 6.45 8.16
CA SER A 55 -14.20 6.19 8.86
C SER A 55 -14.17 4.98 9.82
N LEU A 56 -12.98 4.43 10.07
CA LEU A 56 -12.75 3.39 11.07
C LEU A 56 -13.02 3.94 12.48
N SER A 57 -12.70 5.20 12.76
CA SER A 57 -12.96 5.81 14.07
C SER A 57 -14.46 5.84 14.43
N GLU A 58 -15.35 6.16 13.48
CA GLU A 58 -16.80 6.14 13.72
C GLU A 58 -17.35 4.71 13.84
N THR A 59 -16.79 3.76 13.07
CA THR A 59 -17.17 2.34 13.14
C THR A 59 -16.70 1.70 14.45
N ILE A 60 -15.51 2.04 14.93
CA ILE A 60 -14.93 1.58 16.21
C ILE A 60 -15.67 2.20 17.40
N GLU A 61 -16.03 3.49 17.36
CA GLU A 61 -16.87 4.09 18.40
C GLU A 61 -18.30 3.50 18.41
N GLY A 62 -18.87 3.19 17.24
CA GLY A 62 -20.15 2.50 17.11
C GLY A 62 -20.15 1.04 17.61
N LEU A 63 -18.98 0.38 17.62
CA LEU A 63 -18.78 -0.96 18.19
C LEU A 63 -18.59 -0.92 19.72
N SER A 64 -17.90 0.09 20.25
CA SER A 64 -17.59 0.18 21.70
C SER A 64 -18.73 0.77 22.54
N LEU A 65 -19.68 1.46 21.92
CA LEU A 65 -20.86 2.03 22.57
C LEU A 65 -22.06 1.56 21.77
N GLY A 66 -22.90 0.70 22.34
CA GLY A 66 -24.18 0.24 21.77
C GLY A 66 -25.24 1.34 21.59
N TYR A 67 -24.82 2.56 21.26
CA TYR A 67 -25.65 3.71 20.98
C TYR A 67 -25.88 3.82 19.48
N ARG A 68 -27.10 3.48 19.09
CA ARG A 68 -27.69 3.90 17.82
C ARG A 68 -27.58 5.42 17.70
N LYS A 69 -26.64 5.90 16.90
CA LYS A 69 -26.76 7.19 16.25
C LYS A 69 -26.39 6.99 14.79
N GLY A 70 -27.38 6.55 14.01
CA GLY A 70 -27.26 6.53 12.57
C GLY A 70 -26.93 7.94 12.10
N SER A 71 -25.69 8.15 11.67
CA SER A 71 -25.37 9.23 10.75
C SER A 71 -25.91 8.81 9.38
N ALA A 72 -27.23 8.77 9.26
CA ALA A 72 -27.87 8.88 7.97
C ALA A 72 -27.66 10.34 7.57
N ARG A 73 -26.62 10.60 6.77
CA ARG A 73 -26.56 11.85 5.99
C ARG A 73 -27.92 11.99 5.34
N LYS A 74 -28.63 13.08 5.66
CA LYS A 74 -29.88 13.44 5.00
C LYS A 74 -29.65 13.35 3.51
N GLU A 75 -30.49 12.61 2.80
CA GLU A 75 -30.62 12.76 1.35
C GLU A 75 -30.86 14.24 1.07
N GLU A 76 -29.82 14.97 0.66
CA GLU A 76 -29.98 16.33 0.19
C GLU A 76 -30.76 16.25 -1.13
N GLU A 77 -31.94 16.87 -1.16
CA GLU A 77 -32.76 17.10 -2.36
C GLU A 77 -32.01 18.06 -3.31
N GLY A 78 -30.88 17.62 -3.86
CA GLY A 78 -30.17 18.28 -4.95
C GLY A 78 -30.70 17.79 -6.30
N THR A 79 -30.61 18.65 -7.32
CA THR A 79 -30.74 18.17 -8.72
C THR A 79 -29.71 17.06 -8.98
N THR A 80 -30.00 16.09 -9.86
CA THR A 80 -29.11 14.94 -10.12
C THR A 80 -27.67 15.36 -10.47
N THR A 81 -27.49 16.48 -11.16
CA THR A 81 -26.18 17.05 -11.51
C THR A 81 -25.44 17.68 -10.32
N GLU A 82 -26.18 18.16 -9.31
CA GLU A 82 -25.58 18.70 -8.09
C GLU A 82 -25.04 17.61 -7.19
N LYS A 83 -25.81 16.52 -7.04
CA LYS A 83 -25.33 15.31 -6.36
C LYS A 83 -24.07 14.76 -7.04
N LEU A 84 -24.09 14.61 -8.37
CA LEU A 84 -22.92 14.18 -9.14
C LEU A 84 -21.68 15.05 -8.88
N LEU A 85 -21.84 16.37 -8.87
CA LEU A 85 -20.73 17.29 -8.61
C LEU A 85 -20.19 17.13 -7.18
N ASN A 86 -21.07 17.00 -6.19
CA ASN A 86 -20.68 16.80 -4.80
C ASN A 86 -19.94 15.46 -4.62
N ASP A 87 -20.47 14.37 -5.16
CA ASP A 87 -19.84 13.04 -5.14
C ASP A 87 -18.46 13.07 -5.82
N MET A 88 -18.34 13.73 -6.98
CA MET A 88 -17.05 13.96 -7.66
C MET A 88 -16.06 14.74 -6.78
N GLN A 89 -16.52 15.79 -6.08
CA GLN A 89 -15.66 16.59 -5.22
C GLN A 89 -15.22 15.84 -3.96
N GLU A 90 -16.09 14.98 -3.41
CA GLU A 90 -15.78 14.10 -2.27
C GLU A 90 -14.73 13.06 -2.65
N LEU A 91 -14.90 12.37 -3.79
CA LEU A 91 -13.89 11.45 -4.34
C LEU A 91 -12.56 12.15 -4.62
N LEU A 92 -12.60 13.37 -5.15
CA LEU A 92 -11.40 14.15 -5.41
C LEU A 92 -10.68 14.59 -4.13
N ALA A 93 -11.41 14.79 -3.03
CA ALA A 93 -10.81 15.08 -1.73
C ALA A 93 -10.09 13.85 -1.14
N LEU A 94 -10.51 12.63 -1.50
CA LEU A 94 -9.81 11.40 -1.14
C LEU A 94 -8.51 11.21 -1.94
N THR A 95 -8.36 11.86 -3.09
CA THR A 95 -7.17 11.78 -3.94
C THR A 95 -6.19 12.91 -3.69
N ASP A 96 -5.07 12.62 -3.02
CA ASP A 96 -3.90 13.51 -3.01
C ASP A 96 -3.12 13.37 -4.32
N SER A 97 -3.66 13.93 -5.39
CA SER A 97 -2.96 13.97 -6.68
C SER A 97 -2.19 15.28 -6.79
N ASP A 98 -0.87 15.23 -6.60
CA ASP A 98 0.03 16.38 -6.84
C ASP A 98 -0.11 16.92 -8.27
N LYS A 99 -0.49 16.05 -9.23
CA LYS A 99 -0.86 16.43 -10.60
C LYS A 99 -1.95 17.51 -10.63
N LEU A 100 -2.90 17.50 -9.69
CA LEU A 100 -3.97 18.53 -9.62
C LEU A 100 -3.43 19.89 -9.15
N LYS A 101 -2.38 19.90 -8.32
CA LYS A 101 -1.78 21.13 -7.79
C LYS A 101 -0.84 21.79 -8.79
N GLU A 102 -0.21 21.00 -9.66
CA GLU A 102 0.73 21.47 -10.68
C GLU A 102 0.06 22.01 -11.95
N LEU A 103 -1.21 21.67 -12.19
CA LEU A 103 -1.94 22.14 -13.37
C LEU A 103 -2.36 23.61 -13.22
N SER A 104 -1.83 24.47 -14.10
CA SER A 104 -2.28 25.86 -14.21
C SER A 104 -3.65 25.94 -14.88
N LEU A 105 -4.70 25.77 -14.06
CA LEU A 105 -6.09 25.92 -14.50
C LEU A 105 -6.37 27.29 -15.14
N LYS A 106 -5.63 28.33 -14.75
CA LYS A 106 -5.80 29.69 -15.31
C LYS A 106 -5.30 29.81 -16.75
N ASN A 107 -4.34 28.98 -17.15
CA ASN A 107 -3.76 29.03 -18.50
C ASN A 107 -4.33 27.98 -19.44
N SER A 108 -5.24 27.12 -18.97
CA SER A 108 -5.79 26.01 -19.76
C SER A 108 -6.92 26.41 -20.70
N GLY A 109 -7.44 27.63 -20.61
CA GLY A 109 -8.57 28.10 -21.42
C GLY A 109 -9.94 27.55 -21.00
N LEU A 110 -9.99 26.71 -19.95
CA LEU A 110 -11.24 26.07 -19.51
C LEU A 110 -12.20 27.04 -18.82
N LEU A 111 -11.69 28.14 -18.26
CA LEU A 111 -12.47 29.14 -17.54
C LEU A 111 -13.33 29.98 -18.51
N GLU A 112 -12.81 30.17 -19.71
CA GLU A 112 -13.40 30.94 -20.80
C GLU A 112 -14.41 30.12 -21.62
N GLN A 113 -14.31 28.79 -21.58
CA GLN A 113 -15.20 27.90 -22.32
C GLN A 113 -16.45 27.55 -21.51
N HIS A 114 -17.55 28.25 -21.81
CA HIS A 114 -18.83 28.07 -21.11
C HIS A 114 -19.70 26.93 -21.65
N ASP A 115 -19.40 26.37 -22.82
CA ASP A 115 -20.11 25.23 -23.41
C ASP A 115 -19.12 24.13 -23.82
N PRO A 116 -18.58 23.38 -22.84
CA PRO A 116 -17.46 22.50 -23.06
C PRO A 116 -17.89 21.18 -23.71
N ASN A 117 -17.02 20.61 -24.55
CA ASN A 117 -17.22 19.29 -25.18
C ASN A 117 -15.89 18.53 -25.23
N LEU A 118 -15.91 17.21 -25.38
CA LEU A 118 -14.69 16.40 -25.32
C LEU A 118 -13.73 16.67 -26.49
N ALA A 119 -14.25 17.07 -27.65
CA ALA A 119 -13.44 17.34 -28.83
C ALA A 119 -12.48 18.53 -28.64
N MET A 120 -12.78 19.45 -27.70
CA MET A 120 -11.92 20.61 -27.43
C MET A 120 -10.56 20.24 -26.84
N PHE A 121 -10.42 19.05 -26.26
CA PHE A 121 -9.15 18.55 -25.72
C PHE A 121 -8.23 17.94 -26.80
N GLY A 122 -8.71 17.79 -28.03
CA GLY A 122 -7.92 17.28 -29.15
C GLY A 122 -7.35 15.88 -28.89
N ASN A 123 -6.03 15.74 -28.99
CA ASN A 123 -5.32 14.46 -28.82
C ASN A 123 -4.78 14.26 -27.38
N MET A 124 -5.25 15.06 -26.41
CA MET A 124 -4.83 14.92 -25.01
C MET A 124 -5.19 13.53 -24.47
N PRO A 125 -4.29 12.84 -23.75
CA PRO A 125 -4.58 11.53 -23.21
C PRO A 125 -5.65 11.61 -22.12
N LYS A 126 -6.47 10.56 -21.98
CA LYS A 126 -7.63 10.53 -21.08
C LYS A 126 -7.29 10.93 -19.64
N GLY A 127 -6.17 10.43 -19.08
CA GLY A 127 -5.73 10.78 -17.73
C GLY A 127 -5.41 12.27 -17.52
N GLU A 128 -4.84 12.95 -18.53
CA GLU A 128 -4.59 14.40 -18.47
C GLU A 128 -5.90 15.20 -18.53
N ILE A 129 -6.84 14.77 -19.38
CA ILE A 129 -8.18 15.39 -19.45
C ILE A 129 -8.89 15.25 -18.09
N VAL A 130 -8.87 14.05 -17.50
CA VAL A 130 -9.44 13.79 -16.18
C VAL A 130 -8.81 14.71 -15.14
N ALA A 131 -7.49 14.76 -15.03
CA ALA A 131 -6.80 15.63 -14.07
C ALA A 131 -7.11 17.11 -14.29
N LEU A 132 -7.17 17.56 -15.54
CA LEU A 132 -7.45 18.95 -15.87
C LEU A 132 -8.88 19.35 -15.49
N ILE A 133 -9.88 18.53 -15.81
CA ILE A 133 -11.27 18.78 -15.40
C ILE A 133 -11.37 18.72 -13.86
N SER A 134 -10.76 17.73 -13.21
CA SER A 134 -10.74 17.60 -11.76
C SER A 134 -10.15 18.84 -11.06
N SER A 135 -9.12 19.47 -11.62
CA SER A 135 -8.56 20.72 -11.08
C SER A 135 -9.58 21.88 -11.14
N LEU A 136 -10.41 21.93 -12.18
CA LEU A 136 -11.51 22.88 -12.30
C LEU A 136 -12.59 22.63 -11.25
N LEU A 137 -12.95 21.36 -11.02
CA LEU A 137 -13.96 20.98 -10.04
C LEU A 137 -13.52 21.31 -8.60
N GLN A 138 -12.23 21.17 -8.28
CA GLN A 138 -11.66 21.51 -6.97
C GLN A 138 -11.37 23.02 -6.79
N SER A 139 -11.39 23.81 -7.86
CA SER A 139 -11.06 25.23 -7.77
C SER A 139 -12.05 26.02 -6.90
N LYS A 140 -11.52 26.82 -5.98
CA LYS A 140 -12.33 27.66 -5.07
C LYS A 140 -12.96 28.89 -5.72
N PHE A 141 -12.48 29.29 -6.90
CA PHE A 141 -12.90 30.53 -7.57
C PHE A 141 -13.78 30.28 -8.81
N VAL A 142 -13.95 29.03 -9.23
CA VAL A 142 -14.81 28.67 -10.37
C VAL A 142 -16.26 28.59 -9.94
N LYS A 143 -17.15 29.21 -10.72
CA LYS A 143 -18.59 29.22 -10.48
C LYS A 143 -19.19 27.82 -10.54
N ILE A 144 -20.21 27.56 -9.71
CA ILE A 144 -20.85 26.25 -9.58
C ILE A 144 -21.51 25.80 -10.89
N GLU A 145 -22.07 26.73 -11.67
CA GLU A 145 -22.73 26.41 -12.94
C GLU A 145 -21.73 25.85 -13.97
N LEU A 146 -20.51 26.39 -13.98
CA LEU A 146 -19.45 25.89 -14.85
C LEU A 146 -18.95 24.52 -14.38
N LYS A 147 -18.80 24.34 -13.06
CA LYS A 147 -18.45 23.03 -12.47
C LYS A 147 -19.47 21.95 -12.84
N LYS A 148 -20.77 22.25 -12.77
CA LYS A 148 -21.84 21.31 -13.16
C LYS A 148 -21.72 20.86 -14.63
N LYS A 149 -21.38 21.78 -15.55
CA LYS A 149 -21.15 21.44 -16.96
C LYS A 149 -19.94 20.52 -17.15
N TYR A 150 -18.82 20.85 -16.51
CA TYR A 150 -17.61 20.04 -16.58
C TYR A 150 -17.73 18.70 -15.83
N ALA A 151 -18.55 18.61 -14.78
CA ALA A 151 -18.87 17.36 -14.10
C ALA A 151 -19.64 16.41 -15.04
N LYS A 152 -20.64 16.90 -15.78
CA LYS A 152 -21.32 16.08 -16.79
C LYS A 152 -20.37 15.63 -17.90
N LEU A 153 -19.50 16.53 -18.37
CA LEU A 153 -18.50 16.21 -19.39
C LEU A 153 -17.49 15.14 -18.91
N LEU A 154 -17.09 15.21 -17.64
CA LEU A 154 -16.22 14.21 -17.02
C LEU A 154 -16.91 12.86 -16.92
N LEU A 155 -18.19 12.83 -16.55
CA LEU A 155 -18.99 11.60 -16.55
C LEU A 155 -19.04 10.98 -17.96
N ASP A 156 -19.28 11.78 -18.99
CA ASP A 156 -19.30 11.30 -20.38
C ASP A 156 -17.94 10.72 -20.81
N LEU A 157 -16.82 11.28 -20.31
CA LEU A 157 -15.48 10.78 -20.58
C LEU A 157 -15.20 9.45 -19.86
N LEU A 158 -15.66 9.32 -18.62
CA LEU A 158 -15.38 8.16 -17.76
C LEU A 158 -16.24 6.95 -18.16
N GLY A 159 -17.49 7.18 -18.58
CA GLY A 159 -18.53 6.18 -18.71
C GLY A 159 -19.53 6.31 -17.57
N GLU A 160 -20.80 5.94 -17.81
CA GLU A 160 -21.86 6.07 -16.79
C GLU A 160 -21.77 4.98 -15.70
N ASP A 161 -21.32 3.78 -16.08
CA ASP A 161 -21.14 2.66 -15.16
C ASP A 161 -19.78 2.74 -14.44
N ASP A 162 -19.78 2.53 -13.11
CA ASP A 162 -18.59 2.52 -12.24
C ASP A 162 -17.69 3.78 -12.40
N TRP A 163 -18.30 4.94 -12.66
CA TRP A 163 -17.58 6.18 -12.93
C TRP A 163 -16.73 6.63 -11.74
N GLU A 164 -17.15 6.31 -10.52
CA GLU A 164 -16.44 6.58 -9.26
C GLU A 164 -15.08 5.87 -9.25
N LEU A 165 -15.09 4.57 -9.55
CA LEU A 165 -13.87 3.76 -9.61
C LEU A 165 -12.99 4.19 -10.78
N ALA A 166 -13.58 4.53 -11.93
CA ALA A 166 -12.85 5.05 -13.07
C ALA A 166 -12.13 6.37 -12.74
N LEU A 167 -12.82 7.31 -12.09
CA LEU A 167 -12.24 8.60 -11.67
C LEU A 167 -11.03 8.38 -10.75
N LEU A 168 -11.20 7.58 -9.70
CA LEU A 168 -10.13 7.27 -8.75
C LEU A 168 -8.95 6.57 -9.43
N SER A 169 -9.22 5.67 -10.38
CA SER A 169 -8.18 4.95 -11.11
C SER A 169 -7.31 5.90 -11.94
N TRP A 170 -7.94 6.75 -12.77
CA TRP A 170 -7.23 7.68 -13.66
C TRP A 170 -6.40 8.74 -12.91
N LEU A 171 -6.82 9.11 -11.69
CA LEU A 171 -6.09 10.06 -10.85
C LEU A 171 -5.04 9.41 -9.95
N GLY A 172 -5.31 8.17 -9.51
CA GLY A 172 -4.51 7.46 -8.52
C GLY A 172 -3.33 6.69 -9.10
N VAL A 173 -3.44 6.17 -10.33
CA VAL A 173 -2.39 5.39 -10.99
C VAL A 173 -1.72 6.24 -12.07
N GLY A 174 -0.38 6.22 -12.10
CA GLY A 174 0.42 7.09 -12.97
C GLY A 174 0.20 6.81 -14.45
N GLU A 175 0.70 5.66 -14.91
CA GLU A 175 0.51 5.15 -16.27
C GLU A 175 -0.55 4.05 -16.26
N LEU A 176 -1.81 4.46 -16.33
CA LEU A 176 -2.92 3.53 -16.32
C LEU A 176 -3.24 3.05 -17.76
N ASN A 177 -3.07 1.75 -18.00
CA ASN A 177 -3.51 1.09 -19.22
C ASN A 177 -4.83 0.33 -19.00
N GLN A 178 -5.38 -0.27 -20.06
CA GLN A 178 -6.63 -1.05 -19.95
C GLN A 178 -6.49 -2.26 -19.01
N GLU A 179 -5.33 -2.91 -18.96
CA GLU A 179 -5.08 -4.04 -18.08
C GLU A 179 -5.14 -3.61 -16.59
N GLY A 180 -4.52 -2.49 -16.24
CA GLY A 180 -4.56 -1.91 -14.90
C GLY A 180 -5.99 -1.59 -14.46
N ILE A 181 -6.80 -0.98 -15.34
CA ILE A 181 -8.23 -0.71 -15.06
C ILE A 181 -8.98 -2.00 -14.78
N GLN A 182 -8.79 -3.03 -15.61
CA GLN A 182 -9.47 -4.32 -15.41
C GLN A 182 -9.04 -5.01 -14.12
N LYS A 183 -7.76 -4.89 -13.72
CA LYS A 183 -7.28 -5.43 -12.44
C LYS A 183 -7.87 -4.67 -11.25
N ILE A 184 -7.94 -3.34 -11.31
CA ILE A 184 -8.63 -2.53 -10.28
C ILE A 184 -10.09 -2.94 -10.16
N LYS A 185 -10.79 -3.10 -11.30
CA LYS A 185 -12.20 -3.53 -11.31
C LYS A 185 -12.37 -4.90 -10.65
N LYS A 186 -11.54 -5.88 -11.00
CA LYS A 186 -11.59 -7.22 -10.40
C LYS A 186 -11.32 -7.21 -8.89
N LEU A 187 -10.33 -6.43 -8.43
CA LEU A 187 -10.03 -6.28 -7.01
C LEU A 187 -11.22 -5.66 -6.25
N TYR A 188 -11.85 -4.65 -6.85
CA TYR A 188 -13.02 -3.99 -6.27
C TYR A 188 -14.24 -4.91 -6.24
N GLU A 189 -14.50 -5.67 -7.30
CA GLU A 189 -15.55 -6.70 -7.34
C GLU A 189 -15.31 -7.79 -6.29
N LYS A 190 -14.07 -8.27 -6.15
CA LYS A 190 -13.68 -9.22 -5.08
C LYS A 190 -13.93 -8.65 -3.68
N ALA A 191 -13.74 -7.34 -3.48
CA ALA A 191 -14.00 -6.70 -2.19
C ALA A 191 -15.50 -6.55 -1.91
N LYS A 192 -16.33 -6.47 -2.96
CA LYS A 192 -17.79 -6.40 -2.88
C LYS A 192 -18.48 -7.75 -2.88
N ASP A 193 -17.75 -8.84 -3.14
CA ASP A 193 -18.32 -10.18 -3.22
C ASP A 193 -18.97 -10.59 -1.89
N GLU A 194 -20.30 -10.65 -1.89
CA GLU A 194 -21.14 -10.97 -0.73
C GLU A 194 -21.04 -12.46 -0.36
N ASP A 195 -20.76 -13.34 -1.33
CA ASP A 195 -20.86 -14.81 -1.18
C ASP A 195 -19.64 -15.43 -0.47
N SER A 196 -18.58 -14.67 -0.25
CA SER A 196 -17.44 -15.14 0.55
C SER A 196 -17.77 -15.08 2.04
N GLU A 197 -18.27 -16.19 2.60
CA GLU A 197 -18.57 -16.38 4.04
C GLU A 197 -17.40 -16.02 4.97
N LYS A 198 -16.16 -16.00 4.46
CA LYS A 198 -14.95 -15.71 5.26
C LYS A 198 -14.24 -14.42 4.85
N GLY A 199 -14.67 -13.74 3.80
CA GLY A 199 -13.90 -12.66 3.18
C GLY A 199 -12.56 -13.15 2.59
N ALA A 200 -11.89 -12.30 1.84
CA ALA A 200 -10.51 -12.55 1.38
C ALA A 200 -9.52 -12.20 2.50
N SER A 201 -8.51 -13.04 2.69
CA SER A 201 -7.50 -12.85 3.74
C SER A 201 -6.46 -11.78 3.36
N LEU A 202 -5.63 -11.34 4.32
CA LEU A 202 -4.54 -10.39 4.11
C LEU A 202 -3.55 -10.90 3.03
N LEU A 203 -3.20 -12.18 3.08
CA LEU A 203 -2.35 -12.87 2.13
C LEU A 203 -3.03 -13.01 0.77
N ASP A 204 -4.33 -13.31 0.72
CA ASP A 204 -5.08 -13.34 -0.54
C ASP A 204 -4.98 -12.00 -1.26
N TRP A 205 -5.15 -10.89 -0.55
CA TRP A 205 -5.01 -9.55 -1.12
C TRP A 205 -3.60 -9.26 -1.63
N PHE A 206 -2.58 -9.63 -0.86
CA PHE A 206 -1.19 -9.49 -1.29
C PHE A 206 -0.89 -10.30 -2.56
N MET A 207 -1.38 -11.54 -2.63
CA MET A 207 -1.13 -12.44 -3.77
C MET A 207 -1.77 -11.95 -5.07
N GLU A 208 -2.91 -11.25 -5.00
CA GLU A 208 -3.54 -10.63 -6.18
C GLU A 208 -2.73 -9.45 -6.74
N ILE A 209 -1.96 -8.77 -5.89
CA ILE A 209 -1.30 -7.51 -6.24
C ILE A 209 0.22 -7.61 -6.32
N LYS A 210 0.82 -8.75 -5.96
CA LYS A 210 2.28 -8.92 -5.95
C LYS A 210 2.92 -8.58 -7.30
N ASP A 211 2.32 -9.01 -8.41
CA ASP A 211 2.88 -8.85 -9.76
C ASP A 211 2.41 -7.54 -10.44
N LEU A 212 1.70 -6.66 -9.71
CA LEU A 212 1.20 -5.39 -10.25
C LEU A 212 2.29 -4.31 -10.25
N PRO A 213 2.48 -3.60 -11.37
CA PRO A 213 3.24 -2.35 -11.36
C PRO A 213 2.51 -1.32 -10.49
N GLU A 214 3.24 -0.49 -9.75
CA GLU A 214 2.65 0.52 -8.86
C GLU A 214 1.58 -0.08 -7.92
N ARG A 215 1.79 -1.31 -7.42
CA ARG A 215 0.83 -2.08 -6.60
C ARG A 215 0.23 -1.31 -5.42
N GLU A 216 1.03 -0.47 -4.76
CA GLU A 216 0.53 0.41 -3.69
C GLU A 216 -0.52 1.41 -4.19
N LYS A 217 -0.32 1.98 -5.37
CA LYS A 217 -1.28 2.94 -5.95
C LYS A 217 -2.57 2.25 -6.34
N HIS A 218 -2.49 1.04 -6.89
CA HIS A 218 -3.65 0.21 -7.17
C HIS A 218 -4.46 -0.06 -5.91
N LEU A 219 -3.81 -0.48 -4.81
CA LEU A 219 -4.50 -0.74 -3.54
C LEU A 219 -5.13 0.52 -2.96
N LYS A 220 -4.43 1.67 -3.02
CA LYS A 220 -4.96 2.97 -2.57
C LYS A 220 -6.20 3.39 -3.36
N VAL A 221 -6.33 3.04 -4.64
CA VAL A 221 -7.56 3.28 -5.41
C VAL A 221 -8.72 2.46 -4.82
N ILE A 222 -8.50 1.18 -4.51
CA ILE A 222 -9.52 0.31 -3.91
C ILE A 222 -9.92 0.83 -2.52
N ILE A 223 -8.95 1.17 -1.66
CA ILE A 223 -9.20 1.69 -0.32
C ILE A 223 -10.08 2.94 -0.38
N ARG A 224 -9.79 3.88 -1.30
CA ARG A 224 -10.60 5.10 -1.48
C ARG A 224 -12.01 4.79 -1.98
N ALA A 225 -12.15 3.88 -2.94
CA ALA A 225 -13.45 3.48 -3.48
C ALA A 225 -14.32 2.82 -2.39
N LEU A 226 -13.76 1.89 -1.62
CA LEU A 226 -14.47 1.25 -0.51
C LEU A 226 -14.80 2.24 0.61
N SER A 227 -13.90 3.17 0.94
CA SER A 227 -14.15 4.19 1.95
C SER A 227 -15.28 5.14 1.53
N PHE A 228 -15.34 5.47 0.24
CA PHE A 228 -16.44 6.24 -0.33
C PHE A 228 -17.75 5.46 -0.19
N ASP A 229 -17.81 4.20 -0.64
CA ASP A 229 -19.01 3.36 -0.55
C ASP A 229 -19.49 3.17 0.90
N LEU A 230 -18.56 2.99 1.85
CA LEU A 230 -18.84 2.80 3.27
C LEU A 230 -19.71 3.94 3.86
N SER A 231 -19.57 5.16 3.32
CA SER A 231 -20.35 6.32 3.73
C SER A 231 -21.81 6.28 3.28
N TYR A 232 -22.12 5.51 2.22
CA TYR A 232 -23.46 5.34 1.65
C TYR A 232 -24.12 4.00 2.05
N MET A 233 -23.36 3.04 2.59
CA MET A 233 -23.90 1.76 3.04
C MET A 233 -24.95 1.95 4.16
N SER A 234 -26.02 1.16 4.10
CA SER A 234 -27.11 1.16 5.09
C SER A 234 -27.04 -0.04 6.05
N SER A 235 -26.63 -1.22 5.54
CA SER A 235 -26.44 -2.44 6.31
C SER A 235 -25.22 -2.30 7.24
N PHE A 236 -25.40 -2.65 8.52
CA PHE A 236 -24.29 -2.67 9.46
C PHE A 236 -23.32 -3.81 9.16
N GLU A 237 -23.82 -4.96 8.69
CA GLU A 237 -23.02 -6.12 8.34
C GLU A 237 -22.05 -5.78 7.19
N ASP A 238 -22.56 -5.13 6.15
CA ASP A 238 -21.76 -4.69 5.00
C ASP A 238 -20.71 -3.67 5.45
N LYS A 239 -21.06 -2.73 6.35
CA LYS A 239 -20.10 -1.77 6.92
C LYS A 239 -18.96 -2.47 7.67
N VAL A 240 -19.28 -3.48 8.49
CA VAL A 240 -18.27 -4.26 9.22
C VAL A 240 -17.37 -5.01 8.24
N LYS A 241 -17.94 -5.67 7.24
CA LYS A 241 -17.19 -6.40 6.22
C LYS A 241 -16.27 -5.46 5.42
N THR A 242 -16.81 -4.37 4.90
CA THR A 242 -16.04 -3.40 4.10
C THR A 242 -14.96 -2.71 4.92
N SER A 243 -15.23 -2.32 6.17
CA SER A 243 -14.21 -1.74 7.05
C SER A 243 -13.09 -2.73 7.40
N SER A 244 -13.42 -4.02 7.58
CA SER A 244 -12.40 -5.07 7.75
C SER A 244 -11.50 -5.16 6.53
N ILE A 245 -12.07 -5.20 5.33
CA ILE A 245 -11.31 -5.26 4.07
C ILE A 245 -10.42 -4.01 3.93
N ILE A 246 -10.93 -2.81 4.20
CA ILE A 246 -10.13 -1.58 4.19
C ILE A 246 -8.94 -1.69 5.15
N SER A 247 -9.16 -2.19 6.37
CA SER A 247 -8.11 -2.41 7.36
C SER A 247 -7.01 -3.34 6.84
N ASP A 248 -7.41 -4.47 6.24
CA ASP A 248 -6.45 -5.44 5.68
C ASP A 248 -5.69 -4.88 4.48
N LEU A 249 -6.35 -4.17 3.57
CA LEU A 249 -5.67 -3.51 2.45
C LEU A 249 -4.66 -2.45 2.94
N CYS A 250 -5.01 -1.65 3.96
CA CYS A 250 -4.09 -0.71 4.56
C CYS A 250 -2.90 -1.41 5.24
N ARG A 251 -3.12 -2.55 5.89
CA ARG A 251 -2.03 -3.38 6.43
C ARG A 251 -1.10 -3.86 5.34
N VAL A 252 -1.63 -4.35 4.21
CA VAL A 252 -0.79 -4.73 3.05
C VAL A 252 0.04 -3.54 2.59
N ILE A 253 -0.53 -2.33 2.49
CA ILE A 253 0.23 -1.13 2.15
C ILE A 253 1.36 -0.85 3.16
N ILE A 254 1.09 -0.95 4.47
CA ILE A 254 2.14 -0.80 5.49
C ILE A 254 3.26 -1.81 5.25
N PHE A 255 2.92 -3.09 5.06
CA PHE A 255 3.88 -4.16 4.79
C PHE A 255 4.70 -3.93 3.51
N LEU A 256 4.11 -3.35 2.45
CA LEU A 256 4.82 -2.98 1.24
C LEU A 256 5.82 -1.83 1.49
N SER A 257 5.45 -0.86 2.32
CA SER A 257 6.25 0.32 2.65
C SER A 257 7.44 0.04 3.58
N LEU A 258 7.43 -1.12 4.23
CA LEU A 258 8.53 -1.56 5.07
C LEU A 258 9.74 -1.93 4.19
N ASP A 259 10.91 -1.45 4.59
CA ASP A 259 12.20 -1.74 3.93
C ASP A 259 13.19 -2.43 4.87
N ASN A 260 12.78 -2.74 6.10
CA ASN A 260 13.56 -3.40 7.15
C ASN A 260 13.75 -4.92 6.95
N TYR A 261 13.39 -5.45 5.78
CA TYR A 261 13.59 -6.87 5.42
C TYR A 261 14.97 -7.16 4.82
N THR A 262 15.81 -6.14 4.59
CA THR A 262 17.06 -6.27 3.80
C THR A 262 17.98 -7.37 4.31
N ASP A 263 18.08 -7.53 5.63
CA ASP A 263 18.98 -8.51 6.24
C ASP A 263 18.42 -9.94 6.14
N ILE A 264 17.10 -10.09 6.25
CA ILE A 264 16.40 -11.38 6.02
C ILE A 264 16.49 -11.78 4.55
N ILE A 265 16.30 -10.81 3.64
CA ILE A 265 16.43 -11.02 2.19
C ILE A 265 17.86 -11.44 1.85
N ALA A 266 18.87 -10.81 2.47
CA ALA A 266 20.29 -11.08 2.20
C ALA A 266 20.72 -12.52 2.53
N ILE A 267 20.06 -13.16 3.50
CA ILE A 267 20.36 -14.54 3.91
C ILE A 267 19.49 -15.60 3.23
N SER A 268 18.52 -15.19 2.40
CA SER A 268 17.72 -16.11 1.59
C SER A 268 18.42 -16.48 0.28
N ILE A 269 18.20 -17.70 -0.19
CA ILE A 269 18.78 -18.22 -1.44
C ILE A 269 18.19 -17.48 -2.64
N ASN A 270 16.86 -17.27 -2.64
CA ASN A 270 16.15 -16.65 -3.76
C ASN A 270 16.24 -15.11 -3.76
N LYS A 271 16.64 -14.49 -2.64
CA LYS A 271 16.77 -13.02 -2.48
C LYS A 271 15.54 -12.23 -2.95
N ASP A 272 14.37 -12.84 -2.84
CA ASP A 272 13.10 -12.28 -3.31
C ASP A 272 12.35 -11.64 -2.13
N LYS A 273 12.12 -10.31 -2.21
CA LYS A 273 11.38 -9.55 -1.19
C LYS A 273 9.96 -10.10 -1.02
N ASP A 274 9.31 -10.51 -2.11
CA ASP A 274 7.91 -10.92 -2.07
C ASP A 274 7.74 -12.31 -1.43
N VAL A 275 8.75 -13.18 -1.50
CA VAL A 275 8.78 -14.46 -0.79
C VAL A 275 8.88 -14.25 0.71
N ILE A 276 9.75 -13.35 1.17
CA ILE A 276 9.86 -13.01 2.60
C ILE A 276 8.56 -12.33 3.07
N LEU A 277 8.01 -11.42 2.27
CA LEU A 277 6.78 -10.72 2.61
C LEU A 277 5.59 -11.68 2.73
N ASN A 278 5.48 -12.64 1.82
CA ASN A 278 4.46 -13.70 1.89
C ASN A 278 4.54 -14.48 3.21
N GLU A 279 5.74 -14.85 3.65
CA GLU A 279 5.93 -15.59 4.90
C GLU A 279 5.60 -14.72 6.13
N VAL A 280 6.00 -13.45 6.13
CA VAL A 280 5.64 -12.50 7.20
C VAL A 280 4.12 -12.35 7.31
N LEU A 281 3.43 -12.17 6.19
CA LEU A 281 1.96 -12.08 6.16
C LEU A 281 1.33 -13.40 6.63
N SER A 282 1.90 -14.55 6.25
CA SER A 282 1.43 -15.87 6.69
C SER A 282 1.54 -16.04 8.20
N ILE A 283 2.62 -15.56 8.82
CA ILE A 283 2.78 -15.56 10.29
C ILE A 283 1.71 -14.68 10.95
N ILE A 284 1.44 -13.50 10.39
CA ILE A 284 0.41 -12.57 10.90
C ILE A 284 -1.00 -13.14 10.75
N GLU A 285 -1.28 -13.89 9.69
CA GLU A 285 -2.59 -14.54 9.52
C GLU A 285 -2.81 -15.76 10.42
N HIS A 286 -1.73 -16.42 10.84
CA HIS A 286 -1.82 -17.58 11.72
C HIS A 286 -2.18 -17.15 13.15
N VAL A 287 -3.49 -17.02 13.41
CA VAL A 287 -4.06 -16.75 14.75
C VAL A 287 -3.55 -17.77 15.79
N TRP A 288 -3.30 -19.01 15.37
CA TRP A 288 -2.77 -20.09 16.20
C TRP A 288 -1.37 -20.48 15.72
N LEU A 289 -0.42 -19.58 15.87
CA LEU A 289 0.98 -19.85 15.51
C LEU A 289 1.54 -20.99 16.37
N THR A 290 1.88 -22.13 15.75
CA THR A 290 2.48 -23.28 16.43
C THR A 290 3.98 -23.34 16.23
N GLU A 291 4.68 -23.98 17.16
CA GLU A 291 6.13 -24.16 17.10
C GLU A 291 6.52 -24.96 15.85
N ASP A 292 5.86 -26.09 15.60
CA ASP A 292 6.08 -26.95 14.44
C ASP A 292 5.93 -26.20 13.11
N TRP A 293 4.90 -25.35 12.98
CA TRP A 293 4.68 -24.59 11.75
C TRP A 293 5.77 -23.53 11.54
N LEU A 294 6.19 -22.87 12.62
CA LEU A 294 7.21 -21.83 12.59
C LEU A 294 8.61 -22.41 12.35
N LEU A 295 8.89 -23.62 12.84
CA LEU A 295 10.15 -24.32 12.64
C LEU A 295 10.49 -24.53 11.16
N GLU A 296 9.46 -24.71 10.33
CA GLU A 296 9.55 -24.88 8.88
C GLU A 296 9.59 -23.56 8.09
N SER A 297 9.49 -22.40 8.77
CA SER A 297 9.53 -21.08 8.14
C SER A 297 10.79 -20.83 7.29
N PRO A 298 12.02 -21.11 7.77
CA PRO A 298 13.24 -20.92 6.97
C PRO A 298 13.25 -21.79 5.71
N SER A 299 12.64 -22.98 5.75
CA SER A 299 12.51 -23.87 4.59
C SER A 299 11.59 -23.27 3.53
N ARG A 300 10.43 -22.70 3.93
CA ARG A 300 9.47 -22.06 3.02
C ARG A 300 10.06 -20.88 2.27
N VAL A 301 10.88 -20.07 2.96
CA VAL A 301 11.57 -18.92 2.37
C VAL A 301 12.96 -19.25 1.81
N SER A 302 13.35 -20.53 1.77
CA SER A 302 14.62 -21.00 1.21
C SER A 302 15.84 -20.29 1.82
N ILE A 303 15.91 -20.24 3.15
CA ILE A 303 17.07 -19.76 3.89
C ILE A 303 18.15 -20.83 3.89
N VAL A 304 19.41 -20.42 3.74
CA VAL A 304 20.57 -21.32 3.82
C VAL A 304 20.60 -22.02 5.18
N GLU A 305 20.76 -23.35 5.20
CA GLU A 305 20.64 -24.20 6.39
C GLU A 305 21.47 -23.72 7.60
N ASP A 306 22.70 -23.25 7.36
CA ASP A 306 23.62 -22.74 8.39
C ASP A 306 23.17 -21.41 9.03
N LYS A 307 22.17 -20.74 8.45
CA LYS A 307 21.63 -19.46 8.91
C LYS A 307 20.22 -19.54 9.48
N HIS A 308 19.67 -20.73 9.68
CA HIS A 308 18.29 -20.89 10.18
C HIS A 308 18.08 -20.25 11.56
N VAL A 309 19.02 -20.40 12.50
CA VAL A 309 18.92 -19.76 13.83
C VAL A 309 19.01 -18.24 13.71
N TYR A 310 19.96 -17.74 12.91
CA TYR A 310 20.12 -16.32 12.65
C TYR A 310 18.88 -15.69 12.01
N TYR A 311 18.21 -16.41 11.11
CA TYR A 311 16.92 -16.00 10.53
C TYR A 311 15.87 -15.75 11.61
N PHE A 312 15.74 -16.63 12.61
CA PHE A 312 14.76 -16.43 13.67
C PHE A 312 15.08 -15.24 14.57
N HIS A 313 16.36 -14.93 14.82
CA HIS A 313 16.73 -13.69 15.51
C HIS A 313 16.32 -12.45 14.71
N LEU A 314 16.62 -12.42 13.41
CA LEU A 314 16.19 -11.33 12.55
C LEU A 314 14.66 -11.21 12.49
N LEU A 315 13.95 -12.33 12.45
CA LEU A 315 12.49 -12.37 12.45
C LEU A 315 11.93 -11.80 13.76
N LYS A 316 12.53 -12.16 14.91
CA LYS A 316 12.15 -11.61 16.22
C LYS A 316 12.34 -10.10 16.27
N ASP A 317 13.49 -9.60 15.83
CA ASP A 317 13.79 -8.17 15.79
C ASP A 317 12.85 -7.43 14.83
N PHE A 318 12.55 -8.04 13.68
CA PHE A 318 11.60 -7.51 12.71
C PHE A 318 10.21 -7.35 13.31
N PHE A 319 9.64 -8.42 13.89
CA PHE A 319 8.32 -8.40 14.53
C PHE A 319 8.25 -7.42 15.71
N ALA A 320 9.35 -7.24 16.47
CA ALA A 320 9.43 -6.27 17.54
C ALA A 320 9.43 -4.81 17.02
N SER A 321 9.93 -4.57 15.81
CA SER A 321 9.99 -3.25 15.17
C SER A 321 8.70 -2.82 14.47
N LEU A 322 7.77 -3.75 14.24
CA LEU A 322 6.53 -3.49 13.51
C LEU A 322 5.60 -2.52 14.28
N PRO A 323 4.92 -1.60 13.57
CA PRO A 323 3.89 -0.76 14.18
C PRO A 323 2.69 -1.61 14.62
N ASP A 324 1.97 -1.18 15.66
CA ASP A 324 0.80 -1.88 16.20
C ASP A 324 -0.27 -2.18 15.13
N ALA A 325 -0.38 -1.32 14.11
CA ALA A 325 -1.35 -1.47 13.03
C ALA A 325 -1.16 -2.74 12.18
N CYS A 326 0.05 -3.32 12.15
CA CYS A 326 0.35 -4.57 11.44
C CYS A 326 -0.31 -5.80 12.08
N PHE A 327 -0.72 -5.70 13.34
CA PHE A 327 -1.28 -6.81 14.09
C PHE A 327 -2.82 -6.73 14.14
N ILE A 328 -3.46 -7.88 14.27
CA ILE A 328 -4.92 -8.00 14.46
C ILE A 328 -5.29 -7.45 15.83
N ASP A 329 -4.50 -7.81 16.86
CA ASP A 329 -4.65 -7.34 18.23
C ASP A 329 -3.29 -7.20 18.93
N ARG A 330 -3.30 -6.66 20.16
CA ARG A 330 -2.07 -6.41 20.93
C ARG A 330 -1.38 -7.69 21.40
N GLU A 331 -2.14 -8.74 21.68
CA GLU A 331 -1.60 -10.02 22.17
C GLU A 331 -0.93 -10.81 21.05
N GLN A 332 -1.33 -10.60 19.80
CA GLN A 332 -0.77 -11.29 18.64
C GLN A 332 0.74 -11.04 18.49
N ARG A 333 1.20 -9.79 18.70
CA ARG A 333 2.64 -9.48 18.67
C ARG A 333 3.38 -10.26 19.76
N ASP A 334 2.86 -10.22 20.98
CA ASP A 334 3.50 -10.86 22.13
C ASP A 334 3.56 -12.38 21.94
N ASN A 335 2.50 -12.97 21.39
CA ASN A 335 2.44 -14.39 21.02
C ASN A 335 3.47 -14.73 19.92
N ALA A 336 3.52 -13.95 18.84
CA ALA A 336 4.50 -14.16 17.76
C ALA A 336 5.94 -14.11 18.29
N LEU A 337 6.28 -13.10 19.10
CA LEU A 337 7.61 -12.97 19.71
C LEU A 337 7.94 -14.11 20.68
N LEU A 338 6.96 -14.58 21.46
CA LEU A 338 7.11 -15.73 22.35
C LEU A 338 7.38 -17.02 21.56
N MET A 339 6.63 -17.26 20.50
CA MET A 339 6.77 -18.47 19.67
C MET A 339 8.09 -18.47 18.91
N ILE A 340 8.52 -17.34 18.36
CA ILE A 340 9.86 -17.20 17.75
C ILE A 340 10.94 -17.44 18.80
N GLY A 341 10.78 -16.93 20.02
CA GLY A 341 11.69 -17.19 21.14
C GLY A 341 11.83 -18.69 21.46
N LYS A 342 10.72 -19.42 21.58
CA LYS A 342 10.74 -20.87 21.83
C LYS A 342 11.46 -21.65 20.74
N VAL A 343 11.26 -21.28 19.48
CA VAL A 343 11.94 -21.90 18.34
C VAL A 343 13.46 -21.66 18.39
N ILE A 344 13.90 -20.46 18.78
CA ILE A 344 15.31 -20.16 18.98
C ILE A 344 15.89 -21.04 20.09
N ASP A 345 15.25 -21.07 21.26
CA ASP A 345 15.70 -21.87 22.40
C ASP A 345 15.80 -23.36 22.03
N TYR A 346 14.79 -23.90 21.34
CA TYR A 346 14.78 -25.29 20.84
C TYR A 346 15.94 -25.57 19.87
N LYS A 347 16.25 -24.66 18.95
CA LYS A 347 17.33 -24.84 17.98
C LYS A 347 18.71 -24.68 18.62
N GLU A 348 18.87 -23.82 19.62
CA GLU A 348 20.12 -23.65 20.37
C GLU A 348 20.40 -24.83 21.30
N ASP A 349 19.38 -25.45 21.90
CA ASP A 349 19.52 -26.64 22.76
C ASP A 349 19.89 -27.92 21.97
N VAL A 350 19.67 -27.93 20.66
CA VAL A 350 19.92 -29.08 19.77
C VAL A 350 21.31 -29.02 19.09
N ILE A 351 21.98 -27.87 19.10
CA ILE A 351 23.34 -27.63 18.56
C ILE A 351 24.39 -27.88 19.65
#